data_AF-A0A944D0F6-F1
#
_entry.id   AF-A0A944D0F6-F1
#
_cell.length_a   1.000
_cell.length_b   1.000
_cell.length_c   1.000
_cell.angle_alpha   90.00
_cell.angle_beta   90.00
_cell.angle_gamma   90.00
#
_symmetry.space_group_name_H-M   'P 1'
#
loop_
_entity.id
_entity.type
_entity.pdbx_description
1 polymer ?
#
loop_
_entity_poly.entity_id
_entity_poly.type
_entity_poly.pdbx_seq_one_letter_code
_entity_poly.pdbx_strand_id
1 'polypeptide(L)'
;MITKRELKELTDKINQKLKIYAMSFHLSFHFSEERVNDIRNNPVITIEELEDIFEQFIQTHILSVVAMNDKECFVICCRKTNIHIPCAIEKKYDRYGGLSHKNIVITIMRKEKFGTRDQDTLFVINNK
;
A
#
# COMPACT_ATOMS: atom_id res chain seq x y z
N MET A 1 -12.84 -9.66 10.74
CA MET A 1 -13.12 -8.30 10.23
C MET A 1 -12.08 -7.39 10.83
N ILE A 2 -11.42 -6.57 10.02
CA ILE A 2 -10.33 -5.70 10.46
C ILE A 2 -10.93 -4.44 11.09
N THR A 3 -10.50 -4.09 12.29
CA THR A 3 -10.94 -2.91 13.02
C THR A 3 -10.13 -1.66 12.65
N LYS A 4 -10.68 -0.47 12.92
CA LYS A 4 -9.95 0.80 12.76
C LYS A 4 -8.68 0.86 13.60
N ARG A 5 -8.69 0.24 14.79
CA ARG A 5 -7.52 0.17 15.68
C ARG A 5 -6.41 -0.65 15.03
N GLU A 6 -6.73 -1.83 14.51
CA GLU A 6 -5.75 -2.69 13.83
C GLU A 6 -5.16 -2.00 12.60
N LEU A 7 -5.97 -1.32 11.78
CA LEU A 7 -5.46 -0.54 10.65
C LEU A 7 -4.53 0.59 11.07
N LYS A 8 -4.87 1.29 12.16
CA LYS A 8 -4.01 2.34 12.71
C LYS A 8 -2.68 1.78 13.19
N GLU A 9 -2.72 0.69 13.96
CA GLU A 9 -1.51 0.02 14.46
C GLU A 9 -0.62 -0.48 13.32
N LEU A 10 -1.21 -1.10 12.29
CA LEU A 10 -0.50 -1.49 11.06
C LEU A 10 0.16 -0.28 10.38
N THR A 11 -0.60 0.80 10.19
CA THR A 11 -0.09 2.01 9.52
C THR A 11 1.04 2.67 10.31
N ASP A 12 0.92 2.72 11.63
CA ASP A 12 1.96 3.27 12.51
C ASP A 12 3.24 2.42 12.46
N LYS A 13 3.11 1.08 12.50
CA LYS A 13 4.25 0.14 12.35
C LYS A 13 4.95 0.33 11.00
N ILE A 14 4.19 0.37 9.90
CA ILE A 14 4.73 0.60 8.55
C ILE A 14 5.45 1.95 8.50
N ASN A 15 4.82 3.02 8.95
CA ASN A 15 5.39 4.36 8.89
C ASN A 15 6.63 4.51 9.75
N GLN A 16 6.72 3.81 10.88
CA GLN A 16 7.94 3.76 11.67
C GLN A 16 9.12 3.19 10.86
N LYS A 17 8.90 2.13 10.07
CA LYS A 17 9.94 1.54 9.20
C LYS A 17 10.34 2.47 8.06
N LEU A 18 9.40 3.26 7.53
CA LEU A 18 9.62 4.11 6.36
C LEU A 18 10.27 5.47 6.66
N LYS A 19 10.40 5.85 7.94
CA LYS A 19 11.05 7.11 8.35
C LYS A 19 12.44 7.29 7.75
N ILE A 20 13.23 6.22 7.63
CA ILE A 20 14.59 6.25 7.06
C ILE A 20 14.62 6.67 5.58
N TYR A 21 13.49 6.55 4.88
CA TYR A 21 13.33 6.92 3.48
C TYR A 21 12.59 8.26 3.30
N ALA A 22 12.31 8.99 4.39
CA ALA A 22 11.42 10.16 4.38
C ALA A 22 10.02 9.87 3.77
N MET A 23 9.56 8.62 3.94
CA MET A 23 8.31 8.13 3.37
C MET A 23 7.25 7.82 4.42
N SER A 24 5.99 7.87 4.00
CA SER A 24 4.85 7.41 4.79
C SER A 24 3.72 6.88 3.92
N PHE A 25 3.00 5.88 4.41
CA PHE A 25 1.71 5.45 3.89
C PHE A 25 0.56 6.14 4.61
N HIS A 26 -0.45 6.49 3.83
CA HIS A 26 -1.70 7.06 4.32
C HIS A 26 -2.88 6.31 3.72
N LEU A 27 -3.69 5.70 4.59
CA LEU A 27 -4.90 5.01 4.17
C LEU A 27 -5.97 6.04 3.81
N SER A 28 -6.52 5.93 2.61
CA SER A 28 -7.71 6.72 2.23
C SER A 28 -8.96 6.17 2.92
N PHE A 29 -10.02 6.99 2.96
CA PHE A 29 -11.34 6.57 3.42
C PHE A 29 -11.85 5.33 2.66
N HIS A 30 -11.70 5.31 1.33
CA HIS A 30 -12.09 4.17 0.51
C HIS A 30 -11.36 2.89 0.91
N PHE A 31 -10.07 2.96 1.24
CA PHE A 31 -9.36 1.80 1.77
C PHE A 31 -9.93 1.38 3.14
N SER A 32 -9.92 2.29 4.11
CA SER A 32 -10.08 1.95 5.52
C SER A 32 -11.52 1.68 5.95
N GLU A 33 -12.50 2.32 5.32
CA GLU A 33 -13.90 2.25 5.73
C GLU A 33 -14.75 1.42 4.77
N GLU A 34 -14.46 1.49 3.46
CA GLU A 34 -15.30 0.84 2.45
C GLU A 34 -14.77 -0.51 2.01
N ARG A 35 -13.47 -0.61 1.70
CA ARG A 35 -12.98 -1.69 0.82
C ARG A 35 -12.28 -2.82 1.55
N VAL A 36 -11.64 -2.56 2.68
CA VAL A 36 -10.89 -3.60 3.41
C VAL A 36 -11.78 -4.73 3.95
N ASN A 37 -12.98 -4.41 4.41
CA ASN A 37 -13.97 -5.36 4.94
C ASN A 37 -15.13 -5.63 3.98
N ASP A 38 -15.01 -5.20 2.72
CA ASP A 38 -16.06 -5.37 1.73
C ASP A 38 -16.35 -6.86 1.44
N ILE A 39 -17.62 -7.22 1.28
CA ILE A 39 -18.07 -8.60 1.02
C ILE A 39 -17.51 -9.20 -0.27
N ARG A 40 -17.05 -8.36 -1.21
CA ARG A 40 -16.38 -8.81 -2.44
C ARG A 40 -15.02 -9.45 -2.15
N ASN A 41 -14.42 -9.16 -1.01
CA ASN A 41 -13.23 -9.86 -0.56
C ASN A 41 -13.64 -11.24 -0.03
N ASN A 42 -13.54 -12.24 -0.91
CA ASN A 42 -13.85 -13.62 -0.58
C ASN A 42 -12.65 -14.53 -0.94
N PRO A 43 -11.94 -15.12 0.03
CA PRO A 43 -12.17 -14.99 1.48
C PRO A 43 -11.93 -13.57 2.02
N VAL A 44 -12.47 -13.28 3.20
CA VAL A 44 -12.26 -11.97 3.87
C VAL A 44 -10.77 -11.70 4.04
N ILE A 45 -10.35 -10.45 3.85
CA ILE A 45 -8.95 -10.05 4.08
C ILE A 45 -8.69 -9.99 5.59
N THR A 46 -7.59 -10.62 6.03
CA THR A 46 -7.18 -10.58 7.44
C THR A 46 -6.11 -9.53 7.69
N ILE A 47 -5.93 -9.15 8.96
CA ILE A 47 -4.89 -8.18 9.32
C ILE A 47 -3.49 -8.75 9.08
N GLU A 48 -3.32 -10.05 9.30
CA GLU A 48 -2.07 -10.79 9.08
C GLU A 48 -1.71 -10.80 7.59
N GLU A 49 -2.68 -10.96 6.69
CA GLU A 49 -2.41 -10.84 5.25
C GLU A 49 -1.90 -9.44 4.90
N LEU A 50 -2.45 -8.37 5.50
CA LEU A 50 -1.96 -7.01 5.26
C LEU A 50 -0.56 -6.80 5.84
N GLU A 51 -0.30 -7.27 7.06
CA GLU A 51 1.03 -7.21 7.69
C GLU A 51 2.08 -7.89 6.80
N ASP A 52 1.81 -9.12 6.35
CA ASP A 52 2.72 -9.87 5.48
C ASP A 52 2.94 -9.18 4.12
N ILE A 53 1.88 -8.64 3.51
CA ILE A 53 1.95 -7.96 2.22
C ILE A 53 2.82 -6.72 2.32
N PHE A 54 2.56 -5.85 3.30
CA PHE A 54 3.33 -4.62 3.46
C PHE A 54 4.76 -4.92 3.88
N GLU A 55 5.00 -5.90 4.75
CA GLU A 55 6.36 -6.27 5.16
C GLU A 55 7.20 -6.72 3.96
N GLN A 56 6.69 -7.66 3.17
CA GLN A 56 7.42 -8.16 2.01
C GLN A 56 7.60 -7.08 0.96
N PHE A 57 6.58 -6.27 0.69
CA PHE A 57 6.70 -5.15 -0.22
C PHE A 57 7.79 -4.18 0.22
N ILE A 58 7.85 -3.83 1.51
CA ILE A 58 8.88 -2.94 2.05
C ILE A 58 10.27 -3.57 1.90
N GLN A 59 10.41 -4.86 2.18
CA GLN A 59 11.70 -5.55 2.07
C GLN A 59 12.20 -5.68 0.63
N THR A 60 11.29 -5.78 -0.35
CA THR A 60 11.64 -6.13 -1.74
C THR A 60 11.64 -4.94 -2.70
N HIS A 61 10.70 -4.00 -2.54
CA HIS A 61 10.37 -3.02 -3.58
C HIS A 61 10.47 -1.56 -3.11
N ILE A 62 10.75 -1.31 -1.83
CA ILE A 62 10.63 0.05 -1.29
C ILE A 62 11.57 1.07 -1.95
N LEU A 63 12.79 0.64 -2.30
CA LEU A 63 13.77 1.50 -2.97
C LEU A 63 13.30 1.89 -4.38
N SER A 64 12.60 1.00 -5.08
CA SER A 64 11.99 1.30 -6.37
C SER A 64 10.93 2.39 -6.20
N VAL A 65 10.11 2.33 -5.15
CA VAL A 65 9.11 3.36 -4.86
C VAL A 65 9.76 4.69 -4.50
N VAL A 66 10.84 4.72 -3.72
CA VAL A 66 11.59 5.95 -3.42
C VAL A 66 12.02 6.66 -4.72
N ALA A 67 12.43 5.91 -5.73
CA ALA A 67 12.88 6.44 -7.02
C ALA A 67 11.75 6.91 -7.96
N MET A 68 10.49 6.56 -7.69
CA MET A 68 9.35 6.96 -8.52
C MET A 68 9.06 8.46 -8.44
N ASN A 69 8.50 9.05 -9.49
CA ASN A 69 8.20 10.48 -9.58
C ASN A 69 6.93 10.87 -8.82
N ASP A 70 6.77 12.18 -8.58
CA ASP A 70 5.50 12.73 -8.07
C ASP A 70 4.34 12.34 -8.99
N LYS A 71 3.18 12.02 -8.41
CA LYS A 71 1.93 11.62 -9.10
C LYS A 71 1.99 10.29 -9.85
N GLU A 72 3.10 9.55 -9.81
CA GLU A 72 3.10 8.18 -10.31
C GLU A 72 2.24 7.27 -9.42
N CYS A 73 1.67 6.25 -10.05
CA CYS A 73 0.85 5.24 -9.40
C CYS A 73 1.55 3.89 -9.43
N PHE A 74 1.31 3.09 -8.40
CA PHE A 74 1.76 1.71 -8.35
C PHE A 74 0.71 0.83 -7.70
N VAL A 75 0.81 -0.48 -7.94
CA VAL A 75 -0.07 -1.48 -7.33
C VAL A 75 0.79 -2.51 -6.63
N ILE A 76 0.56 -2.69 -5.32
CA ILE A 76 1.10 -3.83 -4.58
C ILE A 76 0.22 -5.04 -4.91
N CYS A 77 0.80 -6.10 -5.46
CA CYS A 77 0.10 -7.29 -5.90
C CYS A 77 0.63 -8.53 -5.19
N CYS A 78 -0.20 -9.13 -4.33
CA CYS A 78 0.09 -10.43 -3.75
C CYS A 78 -0.56 -11.53 -4.57
N ARG A 79 0.25 -12.28 -5.34
CA ARG A 79 -0.25 -13.36 -6.20
C ARG A 79 -0.81 -14.55 -5.42
N LYS A 80 -0.26 -14.82 -4.22
CA LYS A 80 -0.72 -15.95 -3.37
C LYS A 80 -2.16 -15.75 -2.92
N THR A 81 -2.51 -14.52 -2.51
CA THR A 81 -3.81 -14.20 -1.93
C THR A 81 -4.74 -13.48 -2.90
N ASN A 82 -4.25 -13.11 -4.09
CA ASN A 82 -4.93 -12.29 -5.09
C ASN A 82 -5.34 -10.90 -4.57
N ILE A 83 -4.65 -10.38 -3.55
CA ILE A 83 -4.91 -9.05 -2.99
C ILE A 83 -4.12 -8.01 -3.79
N HIS A 84 -4.82 -6.95 -4.18
CA HIS A 84 -4.26 -5.82 -4.93
C HIS A 84 -4.52 -4.52 -4.17
N ILE A 85 -3.47 -3.71 -4.01
CA ILE A 85 -3.50 -2.46 -3.26
C ILE A 85 -2.94 -1.35 -4.15
N PRO A 86 -3.81 -0.65 -4.91
CA PRO A 86 -3.42 0.53 -5.68
C PRO A 86 -3.03 1.71 -4.77
N CYS A 87 -1.94 2.37 -5.15
CA CYS A 87 -1.33 3.47 -4.44
C CYS A 87 -0.97 4.60 -5.41
N ALA A 88 -0.94 5.83 -4.90
CA ALA A 88 -0.44 7.00 -5.61
C ALA A 88 0.62 7.73 -4.80
N ILE A 89 1.58 8.34 -5.49
CA ILE A 89 2.67 9.09 -4.88
C ILE A 89 2.33 10.58 -4.86
N GLU A 90 2.55 11.20 -3.70
CA GLU A 90 2.55 12.64 -3.51
C GLU A 90 3.90 13.04 -2.91
N LYS A 91 4.73 13.72 -3.70
CA LYS A 91 6.01 14.28 -3.29
C LYS A 91 5.89 15.79 -3.13
N LYS A 92 6.29 16.31 -1.97
CA LYS A 92 6.34 17.75 -1.70
C LYS A 92 7.69 18.12 -1.15
N TYR A 93 8.28 19.15 -1.75
CA TYR A 93 9.47 19.81 -1.22
C TYR A 93 9.03 20.98 -0.33
N ASP A 94 9.61 21.06 0.86
CA ASP A 94 9.49 22.25 1.68
C ASP A 94 10.41 23.38 1.18
N ARG A 95 10.31 24.55 1.80
CA ARG A 95 11.08 25.75 1.43
C ARG A 95 12.58 25.62 1.70
N TYR A 96 13.00 24.60 2.44
CA TYR A 96 14.39 24.33 2.82
C TYR A 96 14.97 23.12 2.06
N GLY A 97 14.23 22.57 1.08
CA GLY A 97 14.65 21.41 0.29
C GLY A 97 14.34 20.06 0.94
N GLY A 98 13.64 20.03 2.07
CA GLY A 98 13.17 18.79 2.69
C GLY A 98 12.08 18.12 1.84
N LEU A 99 12.30 16.85 1.48
CA LEU A 99 11.34 16.05 0.73
C LEU A 99 10.40 15.32 1.70
N SER A 100 9.10 15.48 1.50
CA SER A 100 8.08 14.58 2.02
C SER A 100 7.57 13.69 0.89
N HIS A 101 7.62 12.38 1.09
CA HIS A 101 7.09 11.40 0.15
C HIS A 101 5.95 10.65 0.82
N LYS A 102 4.75 10.86 0.29
CA LYS A 102 3.52 10.28 0.81
C LYS A 102 2.96 9.29 -0.20
N ASN A 103 2.79 8.05 0.22
CA ASN A 103 2.13 6.99 -0.54
C ASN A 103 0.66 6.91 -0.08
N ILE A 104 -0.26 7.39 -0.92
CA ILE A 104 -1.70 7.31 -0.66
C ILE A 104 -2.18 5.91 -1.02
N VAL A 105 -2.66 5.15 -0.05
CA VAL A 105 -3.29 3.85 -0.28
C VAL A 105 -4.74 4.09 -0.68
N ILE A 106 -5.02 3.95 -1.98
CA ILE A 106 -6.29 4.36 -2.58
C ILE A 106 -7.39 3.36 -2.26
N THR A 107 -7.10 2.06 -2.38
CA THR A 107 -8.11 1.03 -2.22
C THR A 107 -7.46 -0.34 -2.00
N ILE A 108 -8.29 -1.36 -1.79
CA ILE A 108 -7.87 -2.75 -1.69
C ILE A 108 -8.96 -3.65 -2.26
N MET A 109 -8.56 -4.73 -2.91
CA MET A 109 -9.49 -5.75 -3.38
C MET A 109 -8.80 -7.10 -3.51
N ARG A 110 -9.48 -8.16 -3.07
CA ARG A 110 -9.13 -9.54 -3.44
C ARG A 110 -9.77 -9.89 -4.79
N LYS A 111 -8.96 -10.06 -5.84
CA LYS A 111 -9.43 -10.38 -7.20
C LYS A 111 -8.29 -10.96 -8.05
N GLU A 112 -8.46 -12.17 -8.57
CA GLU A 112 -7.44 -12.87 -9.37
C GLU A 112 -7.07 -12.14 -10.68
N LYS A 113 -8.06 -11.59 -11.37
CA LYS A 113 -7.87 -10.81 -12.61
C LYS A 113 -8.10 -9.33 -12.34
N PHE A 114 -7.24 -8.74 -11.52
CA PHE A 114 -7.28 -7.31 -11.25
C PHE A 114 -6.76 -6.52 -12.46
N GLY A 115 -7.57 -5.61 -12.98
CA GLY A 115 -7.16 -4.72 -14.05
C GLY A 115 -6.40 -3.53 -13.47
N THR A 116 -5.13 -3.39 -13.81
CA THR A 116 -4.35 -2.18 -13.57
C THR A 116 -4.47 -1.24 -14.77
N ARG A 117 -4.16 0.05 -14.59
CA ARG A 117 -3.99 0.93 -15.76
C ARG A 117 -2.65 0.60 -16.41
N ASP A 118 -2.53 0.80 -17.72
CA ASP A 118 -1.31 0.47 -18.47
C ASP A 118 -0.05 1.20 -17.96
N GLN A 119 -0.25 2.35 -17.33
CA GLN A 119 0.81 3.19 -16.76
C GLN A 119 1.17 2.87 -15.31
N ASP A 120 0.45 1.97 -14.64
CA ASP A 120 0.70 1.67 -13.22
C ASP A 120 1.88 0.69 -13.10
N THR A 121 2.86 1.02 -12.24
CA THR A 121 3.93 0.07 -11.90
C THR A 121 3.38 -1.05 -11.02
N LEU A 122 3.53 -2.31 -11.45
CA LEU A 122 3.06 -3.47 -10.70
C LEU A 122 4.19 -4.08 -9.85
N PHE A 123 4.07 -3.98 -8.52
CA PHE A 123 4.99 -4.61 -7.58
C PHE A 123 4.43 -5.94 -7.11
N VAL A 124 4.92 -7.02 -7.73
CA VAL A 124 4.51 -8.39 -7.40
C VAL A 124 5.32 -8.89 -6.21
N ILE A 125 4.61 -9.40 -5.20
CA ILE A 125 5.20 -10.16 -4.09
C ILE A 125 4.74 -11.63 -4.13
N ASN A 126 5.67 -12.52 -3.83
CA ASN A 126 5.46 -13.96 -3.79
C ASN A 126 5.67 -14.39 -2.34
N ASN A 127 4.59 -14.40 -1.53
CA ASN A 127 4.67 -14.90 -0.16
C ASN A 127 5.24 -16.33 -0.18
N LYS A 128 6.29 -16.58 0.63
CA LYS A 128 6.85 -17.92 0.84
C LYS A 128 5.81 -18.90 1.40
#